data_AF-Q59683-F1
#
_entry.id   AF-Q59683-F1
#
_cell.length_a   1.000
_cell.length_b   1.000
_cell.length_c   1.000
_cell.angle_alpha   90.00
_cell.angle_beta   90.00
_cell.angle_gamma   90.00
#
_symmetry.space_group_name_H-M   'P 1'
#
loop_
_entity.id
_entity.type
_entity.pdbx_description
1 polymer ?
#
loop_
_entity_poly.entity_id
_entity_poly.type
_entity_poly.pdbx_seq_one_letter_code
_entity_poly.pdbx_strand_id
1 'polypeptide(L)'
;MSILITRPSPAGEQLTQRLIDAGKHAFHAPLIEIAAGKELSILENKLNKLSTGDYLFLLSKNAVWYANWQLNQLQQSWPDTLFYYGIGQSTAEEFQQLTAHSIRYPEFGETSEDLLALSSLQQIENKRVLLLRGNGGRELLATTLRQRGAIVDECECYQRLFIDYVSEEFALKWKNAQVEYLCGHQCEMLQQLLSSRWI
;
A
#
# COMPACT_ATOMS: atom_id res chain seq x y z
N MET A 1 25.38 17.24 -9.04
CA MET A 1 24.14 16.46 -9.24
C MET A 1 23.54 16.09 -7.90
N SER A 2 22.52 16.83 -7.47
CA SER A 2 21.78 16.60 -6.24
C SER A 2 20.40 16.01 -6.55
N ILE A 3 20.02 14.96 -5.84
CA ILE A 3 18.79 14.19 -6.07
C ILE A 3 17.87 14.31 -4.85
N LEU A 4 16.60 14.67 -5.05
CA LEU A 4 15.58 14.68 -3.99
C LEU A 4 14.67 13.45 -4.11
N ILE A 5 14.65 12.62 -3.07
CA ILE A 5 13.80 11.44 -2.97
C ILE A 5 12.53 11.79 -2.20
N THR A 6 11.37 11.64 -2.84
CA THR A 6 10.06 11.94 -2.22
C THR A 6 9.27 10.71 -1.78
N ARG A 7 9.84 9.52 -1.94
CA ARG A 7 9.22 8.26 -1.49
C ARG A 7 9.03 8.28 0.05
N PRO A 8 7.91 7.74 0.58
CA PRO A 8 7.70 7.66 2.03
C PRO A 8 8.79 6.87 2.75
N SER A 9 9.00 7.18 4.03
CA SER A 9 9.82 6.37 4.92
C SER A 9 9.22 4.97 5.12
N PRO A 10 10.05 3.93 5.35
CA PRO A 10 11.52 3.95 5.37
C PRO A 10 12.15 3.82 3.96
N ALA A 11 11.37 3.50 2.93
CA ALA A 11 11.91 3.18 1.62
C ALA A 11 12.59 4.37 0.92
N GLY A 12 12.15 5.59 1.17
CA GLY A 12 12.83 6.81 0.70
C GLY A 12 14.21 6.99 1.33
N GLU A 13 14.33 6.81 2.65
CA GLU A 13 15.59 6.89 3.39
C GLU A 13 16.59 5.84 2.90
N GLN A 14 16.12 4.59 2.73
CA GLN A 14 16.95 3.49 2.22
C GLN A 14 17.51 3.79 0.82
N LEU A 15 16.69 4.38 -0.07
CA LEU A 15 17.15 4.77 -1.40
C LEU A 15 18.15 5.94 -1.32
N THR A 16 17.88 6.94 -0.48
CA THR A 16 18.79 8.06 -0.25
C THR A 16 20.14 7.56 0.25
N GLN A 17 20.17 6.63 1.20
CA GLN A 17 21.42 6.06 1.71
C GLN A 17 22.20 5.31 0.60
N ARG A 18 21.53 4.47 -0.19
CA ARG A 18 22.16 3.76 -1.32
C ARG A 18 22.76 4.71 -2.36
N LEU A 19 22.13 5.86 -2.60
CA LEU A 19 22.67 6.88 -3.50
C LEU A 19 23.90 7.56 -2.91
N ILE A 20 23.89 7.88 -1.62
CA ILE A 20 25.04 8.44 -0.90
C ILE A 20 26.22 7.46 -0.91
N ASP A 21 25.97 6.18 -0.62
CA ASP A 21 26.99 5.13 -0.64
C ASP A 21 27.60 4.94 -2.04
N ALA A 22 26.83 5.24 -3.10
CA ALA A 22 27.30 5.26 -4.49
C ALA A 22 27.98 6.59 -4.91
N GLY A 23 28.30 7.47 -3.94
CA GLY A 23 28.99 8.74 -4.18
C GLY A 23 28.12 9.84 -4.79
N LYS A 24 26.79 9.74 -4.68
CA LYS A 24 25.86 10.79 -5.15
C LYS A 24 25.44 11.71 -4.00
N HIS A 25 25.09 12.95 -4.34
CA HIS A 25 24.43 13.84 -3.39
C HIS A 25 22.93 13.59 -3.44
N ALA A 26 22.36 13.04 -2.36
CA ALA A 26 20.94 12.73 -2.29
C ALA A 26 20.33 13.24 -0.98
N PHE A 27 19.08 13.68 -1.07
CA PHE A 27 18.28 14.17 0.04
C PHE A 27 16.96 13.41 0.09
N HIS A 28 16.35 13.32 1.28
CA HIS A 28 15.04 12.72 1.48
C HIS A 28 14.05 13.76 1.99
N ALA A 29 12.89 13.81 1.35
CA ALA A 29 11.78 14.69 1.72
C ALA A 29 10.45 14.05 1.29
N PRO A 30 9.88 13.15 2.11
CA PRO A 30 8.66 12.44 1.75
C PRO A 30 7.50 13.44 1.67
N LEU A 31 6.61 13.29 0.69
CA LEU A 31 5.42 14.15 0.60
C LEU A 31 4.19 13.57 1.31
N ILE A 32 4.27 12.29 1.66
CA ILE A 32 3.27 11.60 2.43
C ILE A 32 3.94 10.78 3.53
N GLU A 33 3.23 10.66 4.64
CA GLU A 33 3.47 9.72 5.72
C GLU A 33 2.49 8.54 5.60
N ILE A 34 2.95 7.34 5.97
CA ILE A 34 2.09 6.16 6.08
C ILE A 34 1.74 5.96 7.55
N ALA A 35 0.46 6.11 7.90
CA ALA A 35 -0.06 5.98 9.25
C ALA A 35 -1.11 4.86 9.37
N ALA A 36 -1.53 4.57 10.60
CA ALA A 36 -2.58 3.61 10.91
C ALA A 36 -3.92 3.98 10.26
N GLY A 37 -4.61 2.99 9.70
CA GLY A 37 -5.91 3.14 9.03
C GLY A 37 -7.06 3.44 9.98
N LYS A 38 -8.09 4.14 9.50
CA LYS A 38 -9.28 4.48 10.29
C LYS A 38 -10.14 3.27 10.68
N GLU A 39 -10.02 2.16 9.96
CA GLU A 39 -10.85 0.98 10.15
C GLU A 39 -10.12 -0.20 10.82
N LEU A 40 -8.87 -0.01 11.24
CA LEU A 40 -8.13 -1.07 11.94
C LEU A 40 -8.86 -1.58 13.19
N SER A 41 -9.49 -0.69 13.95
CA SER A 41 -10.23 -1.06 15.17
C SER A 41 -11.41 -1.98 14.91
N ILE A 42 -11.95 -2.03 13.69
CA ILE A 42 -13.07 -2.91 13.29
C ILE A 42 -12.63 -4.09 12.43
N LEU A 43 -11.32 -4.29 12.23
CA LEU A 43 -10.77 -5.38 11.42
C LEU A 43 -11.21 -6.75 11.93
N GLU A 44 -11.14 -7.00 13.25
CA GLU A 44 -11.58 -8.25 13.87
C GLU A 44 -13.06 -8.54 13.56
N ASN A 45 -13.92 -7.53 13.69
CA ASN A 45 -15.35 -7.67 13.36
C ASN A 45 -15.59 -7.97 11.87
N LYS A 46 -14.76 -7.44 10.97
CA LYS A 46 -14.85 -7.75 9.53
C LYS A 46 -14.36 -9.17 9.24
N LEU A 47 -13.27 -9.60 9.86
CA LEU A 47 -12.76 -10.96 9.76
C LEU A 47 -13.77 -11.99 10.29
N ASN A 48 -14.42 -11.72 11.42
CA ASN A 48 -15.43 -12.60 12.02
C ASN A 48 -16.71 -12.76 11.16
N LYS A 49 -16.91 -11.92 10.14
CA LYS A 49 -18.02 -12.06 9.17
C LYS A 49 -17.67 -13.00 8.02
N LEU A 50 -16.41 -13.38 7.86
CA LEU A 50 -15.96 -14.32 6.84
C LEU A 50 -16.15 -15.75 7.36
N SER A 51 -16.57 -16.64 6.47
CA SER A 51 -16.70 -18.08 6.71
C SER A 51 -15.57 -18.84 6.02
N THR A 52 -15.47 -20.13 6.30
CA THR A 52 -14.56 -21.03 5.58
C THR A 52 -14.73 -20.92 4.06
N GLY A 53 -13.62 -20.67 3.36
CA GLY A 53 -13.60 -20.53 1.91
C GLY A 53 -13.99 -19.14 1.38
N ASP A 54 -14.18 -18.15 2.25
CA ASP A 54 -14.24 -16.74 1.86
C ASP A 54 -12.84 -16.18 1.57
N TYR A 55 -12.80 -14.99 0.98
CA TYR A 55 -11.61 -14.45 0.34
C TYR A 55 -11.09 -13.21 1.07
N LEU A 56 -9.78 -13.18 1.30
CA LEU A 56 -9.09 -12.03 1.87
C LEU A 56 -8.02 -11.52 0.91
N PHE A 57 -8.09 -10.23 0.60
CA PHE A 57 -7.13 -9.59 -0.30
C PHE A 57 -6.24 -8.60 0.45
N LEU A 58 -4.93 -8.72 0.26
CA LEU A 58 -3.90 -7.87 0.82
C LEU A 58 -3.35 -6.99 -0.30
N LEU A 59 -3.72 -5.70 -0.29
CA LEU A 59 -3.47 -4.81 -1.44
C LEU A 59 -2.17 -4.00 -1.34
N SER A 60 -1.36 -4.24 -0.31
CA SER A 60 0.00 -3.69 -0.18
C SER A 60 0.71 -4.29 1.04
N LYS A 61 2.03 -4.18 1.08
CA LYS A 61 2.84 -4.46 2.29
C LYS A 61 2.36 -3.68 3.52
N ASN A 62 1.97 -2.42 3.35
CA ASN A 62 1.44 -1.62 4.47
C ASN A 62 0.14 -2.22 5.02
N ALA A 63 -0.76 -2.66 4.15
CA ALA A 63 -2.00 -3.32 4.59
C ALA A 63 -1.71 -4.59 5.40
N VAL A 64 -0.74 -5.40 4.95
CA VAL A 64 -0.26 -6.58 5.68
C VAL A 64 0.28 -6.18 7.07
N TRP A 65 1.22 -5.24 7.11
CA TRP A 65 1.89 -4.81 8.34
C TRP A 65 0.89 -4.28 9.38
N TYR A 66 0.04 -3.32 8.99
CA TYR A 66 -0.91 -2.69 9.90
C TYR A 66 -2.01 -3.65 10.37
N ALA A 67 -2.50 -4.53 9.48
CA ALA A 67 -3.46 -5.55 9.87
C ALA A 67 -2.86 -6.57 10.84
N ASN A 68 -1.63 -7.03 10.58
CA ASN A 68 -0.91 -7.95 11.47
C ASN A 68 -0.61 -7.30 12.82
N TRP A 69 -0.15 -6.05 12.82
CA TRP A 69 0.03 -5.26 14.04
C TRP A 69 -1.25 -5.21 14.86
N GLN A 70 -2.38 -4.87 14.24
CA GLN A 70 -3.68 -4.81 14.93
C GLN A 70 -4.11 -6.17 15.50
N LEU A 71 -3.95 -7.26 14.74
CA LEU A 71 -4.30 -8.60 15.22
C LEU A 71 -3.44 -9.02 16.43
N ASN A 72 -2.14 -8.71 16.39
CA ASN A 72 -1.25 -8.95 17.53
C ASN A 72 -1.68 -8.15 18.77
N GLN A 73 -2.09 -6.88 18.62
CA GLN A 73 -2.61 -6.07 19.72
C GLN A 73 -3.87 -6.68 20.34
N LEU A 74 -4.70 -7.35 19.54
CA LEU A 74 -5.90 -8.06 19.98
C LEU A 74 -5.65 -9.51 20.43
N GLN A 75 -4.40 -9.99 20.37
CA GLN A 75 -4.03 -11.39 20.59
C GLN A 75 -4.78 -12.38 19.67
N GLN A 76 -5.16 -11.93 18.48
CA GLN A 76 -5.83 -12.73 17.47
C GLN A 76 -4.83 -13.21 16.42
N SER A 77 -5.19 -14.31 15.74
CA SER A 77 -4.43 -14.84 14.60
C SER A 77 -5.21 -14.64 13.31
N TRP A 78 -4.49 -14.64 12.19
CA TRP A 78 -5.10 -14.71 10.87
C TRP A 78 -5.89 -16.03 10.71
N PRO A 79 -7.16 -15.99 10.25
CA PRO A 79 -7.96 -17.21 10.10
C PRO A 79 -7.36 -18.19 9.09
N ASP A 80 -7.20 -19.47 9.45
CA ASP A 80 -6.64 -20.52 8.58
C ASP A 80 -7.62 -21.06 7.54
N THR A 81 -8.89 -20.67 7.63
CA THR A 81 -9.98 -21.15 6.75
C THR A 81 -10.22 -20.31 5.50
N LEU A 82 -9.47 -19.22 5.30
CA LEU A 82 -9.70 -18.24 4.21
C LEU A 82 -8.77 -18.48 3.02
N PHE A 83 -9.19 -18.02 1.84
CA PHE A 83 -8.32 -17.91 0.68
C PHE A 83 -7.66 -16.53 0.64
N TYR A 84 -6.35 -16.48 0.83
CA TYR A 84 -5.57 -15.25 0.80
C TYR A 84 -5.09 -14.91 -0.62
N TYR A 85 -5.18 -13.63 -0.97
CA TYR A 85 -4.71 -13.07 -2.23
C TYR A 85 -3.85 -11.82 -1.99
N GLY A 86 -2.64 -11.79 -2.53
CA GLY A 86 -1.76 -10.62 -2.52
C GLY A 86 -1.83 -9.89 -3.87
N ILE A 87 -1.77 -8.55 -3.86
CA ILE A 87 -1.74 -7.76 -5.10
C ILE A 87 -0.53 -8.07 -6.00
N GLY A 88 0.53 -8.63 -5.42
CA GLY A 88 1.76 -8.98 -6.11
C GLY A 88 2.69 -9.78 -5.19
N GLN A 89 3.78 -10.28 -5.78
CA GLN A 89 4.77 -11.10 -5.09
C GLN A 89 5.29 -10.43 -3.82
N SER A 90 5.61 -9.14 -3.90
CA SER A 90 6.23 -8.44 -2.77
C SER A 90 5.29 -8.38 -1.55
N THR A 91 3.98 -8.25 -1.78
CA THR A 91 2.98 -8.25 -0.70
C THR A 91 2.75 -9.66 -0.15
N ALA A 92 2.82 -10.68 -1.00
CA ALA A 92 2.73 -12.07 -0.57
C ALA A 92 3.91 -12.50 0.30
N GLU A 93 5.13 -12.13 -0.08
CA GLU A 93 6.35 -12.39 0.72
C GLU A 93 6.26 -11.74 2.10
N GLU A 94 5.80 -10.49 2.19
CA GLU A 94 5.58 -9.82 3.48
C GLU A 94 4.60 -10.59 4.37
N PHE A 95 3.50 -11.09 3.80
CA PHE A 95 2.50 -11.86 4.54
C PHE A 95 3.01 -13.22 4.99
N GLN A 96 3.79 -13.91 4.14
CA GLN A 96 4.39 -15.21 4.45
C GLN A 96 5.54 -15.12 5.46
N GLN A 97 6.19 -13.97 5.59
CA GLN A 97 7.17 -13.75 6.66
C GLN A 97 6.52 -13.65 8.05
N LEU A 98 5.26 -13.22 8.10
CA LEU A 98 4.52 -13.00 9.35
C LEU A 98 3.60 -14.17 9.71
N THR A 99 3.26 -15.03 8.73
CA THR A 99 2.25 -16.07 8.89
C THR A 99 2.67 -17.37 8.20
N ALA A 100 2.12 -18.50 8.63
CA ALA A 100 2.28 -19.78 7.95
C ALA A 100 1.26 -20.01 6.81
N HIS A 101 0.49 -18.99 6.45
CA HIS A 101 -0.64 -19.12 5.53
C HIS A 101 -0.20 -19.10 4.07
N SER A 102 -0.85 -19.93 3.25
CA SER A 102 -0.69 -19.87 1.80
C SER A 102 -1.42 -18.67 1.22
N ILE A 103 -0.76 -17.93 0.33
CA ILE A 103 -1.32 -16.77 -0.35
C ILE A 103 -1.08 -16.87 -1.86
N ARG A 104 -2.10 -16.51 -2.65
CA ARG A 104 -2.01 -16.47 -4.12
C ARG A 104 -1.76 -15.05 -4.60
N TYR A 105 -1.00 -14.89 -5.67
CA TYR A 105 -0.72 -13.59 -6.30
C TYR A 105 -0.40 -13.83 -7.78
N PRO A 106 -0.51 -12.80 -8.65
CA PRO A 106 -0.12 -12.93 -10.05
C PRO A 106 1.39 -13.17 -10.18
N GLU A 107 1.79 -14.14 -11.01
CA GLU A 107 3.21 -14.42 -11.29
C GLU A 107 3.90 -13.26 -12.02
N PHE A 108 3.12 -12.49 -12.78
CA PHE A 108 3.58 -11.35 -13.55
C PHE A 108 2.75 -10.12 -13.19
N GLY A 109 3.42 -9.05 -12.76
CA GLY A 109 2.80 -7.78 -12.41
C GLY A 109 2.32 -7.69 -10.96
N GLU A 110 2.00 -6.47 -10.55
CA GLU A 110 1.50 -6.15 -9.20
C GLU A 110 0.32 -5.16 -9.28
N THR A 111 -0.52 -5.30 -10.31
CA THR A 111 -1.68 -4.43 -10.53
C THR A 111 -3.00 -5.15 -10.24
N SER A 112 -4.08 -4.37 -10.12
CA SER A 112 -5.42 -4.93 -9.94
C SER A 112 -5.84 -5.79 -11.13
N GLU A 113 -5.44 -5.40 -12.35
CA GLU A 113 -5.66 -6.14 -13.59
C GLU A 113 -4.99 -7.52 -13.55
N ASP A 114 -3.71 -7.57 -13.16
CA ASP A 114 -2.95 -8.82 -13.07
C ASP A 114 -3.60 -9.79 -12.08
N LEU A 115 -4.00 -9.26 -10.91
CA LEU A 115 -4.69 -10.05 -9.90
C LEU A 115 -6.03 -10.57 -10.41
N LEU A 116 -6.84 -9.71 -11.03
CA LEU A 116 -8.15 -10.06 -11.59
C LEU A 116 -8.08 -11.08 -12.74
N ALA A 117 -6.91 -11.26 -13.36
CA ALA A 117 -6.67 -12.24 -14.42
C ALA A 117 -6.50 -13.67 -13.89
N LEU A 118 -6.25 -13.86 -12.58
CA LEU A 118 -6.15 -15.19 -11.99
C LEU A 118 -7.42 -16.01 -12.26
N SER A 119 -7.25 -17.26 -12.72
CA SER A 119 -8.36 -18.18 -13.03
C SER A 119 -9.27 -18.40 -11.81
N SER A 120 -8.66 -18.49 -10.62
CA SER A 120 -9.38 -18.67 -9.35
C SER A 120 -10.30 -17.50 -8.95
N LEU A 121 -10.21 -16.36 -9.63
CA LEU A 121 -11.06 -15.19 -9.39
C LEU A 121 -12.12 -14.98 -10.48
N GLN A 122 -12.21 -15.86 -11.48
CA GLN A 122 -13.23 -15.76 -12.53
C GLN A 122 -14.61 -16.21 -12.04
N GLN A 123 -14.67 -17.12 -11.05
CA GLN A 123 -15.89 -17.65 -10.45
C GLN A 123 -15.91 -17.35 -8.95
N ILE A 124 -16.41 -16.16 -8.60
CA ILE A 124 -16.47 -15.68 -7.21
C ILE A 124 -17.89 -15.22 -6.82
N GLU A 125 -18.88 -15.63 -7.61
CA GLU A 125 -20.29 -15.30 -7.38
C GLU A 125 -20.75 -15.79 -5.99
N ASN A 126 -21.47 -14.94 -5.27
CA ASN A 126 -21.98 -15.18 -3.92
C ASN A 126 -20.91 -15.45 -2.84
N LYS A 127 -19.62 -15.21 -3.13
CA LYS A 127 -18.55 -15.29 -2.14
C LYS A 127 -18.38 -13.98 -1.39
N ARG A 128 -18.02 -14.05 -0.10
CA ARG A 128 -17.62 -12.84 0.63
C ARG A 128 -16.15 -12.57 0.39
N VAL A 129 -15.87 -11.30 0.19
CA VAL A 129 -14.54 -10.79 -0.09
C VAL A 129 -14.28 -9.65 0.88
N LEU A 130 -13.13 -9.66 1.54
CA LEU A 130 -12.64 -8.53 2.31
C LEU A 130 -11.33 -8.02 1.71
N LEU A 131 -11.30 -6.73 1.36
CA LEU A 131 -10.13 -6.05 0.80
C LEU A 131 -9.42 -5.23 1.89
N LEU A 132 -8.19 -5.61 2.24
CA LEU A 132 -7.33 -4.82 3.14
C LEU A 132 -6.50 -3.84 2.31
N ARG A 133 -6.78 -2.54 2.47
CA ARG A 133 -6.25 -1.47 1.61
C ARG A 133 -5.83 -0.23 2.40
N GLY A 134 -5.28 0.75 1.68
CA GLY A 134 -5.06 2.09 2.21
C GLY A 134 -6.23 3.03 1.90
N ASN A 135 -6.21 4.24 2.46
CA ASN A 135 -7.19 5.28 2.14
C ASN A 135 -7.15 5.66 0.65
N GLY A 136 -8.29 5.58 -0.04
CA GLY A 136 -8.37 5.84 -1.48
C GLY A 136 -7.61 4.81 -2.32
N GLY A 137 -7.34 5.14 -3.59
CA GLY A 137 -6.72 4.25 -4.57
C GLY A 137 -7.70 3.80 -5.66
N ARG A 138 -7.30 2.78 -6.43
CA ARG A 138 -8.06 2.31 -7.59
C ARG A 138 -9.26 1.47 -7.15
N GLU A 139 -10.44 1.82 -7.67
CA GLU A 139 -11.69 1.09 -7.41
C GLU A 139 -11.90 -0.13 -8.32
N LEU A 140 -10.98 -0.38 -9.27
CA LEU A 140 -11.10 -1.42 -10.28
C LEU A 140 -11.32 -2.80 -9.65
N LEU A 141 -10.48 -3.19 -8.69
CA LEU A 141 -10.57 -4.51 -8.06
C LEU A 141 -11.93 -4.73 -7.39
N ALA A 142 -12.33 -3.81 -6.51
CA ALA A 142 -13.59 -3.91 -5.79
C ALA A 142 -14.79 -3.91 -6.75
N THR A 143 -14.77 -3.04 -7.76
CA THR A 143 -15.82 -2.95 -8.78
C THR A 143 -15.94 -4.23 -9.58
N THR A 144 -14.83 -4.78 -10.10
CA THR A 144 -14.86 -6.00 -10.91
C THR A 144 -15.28 -7.22 -10.10
N LEU A 145 -14.84 -7.36 -8.84
CA LEU A 145 -15.27 -8.46 -7.99
C LEU A 145 -16.78 -8.40 -7.70
N ARG A 146 -17.33 -7.20 -7.44
CA ARG A 146 -18.79 -7.00 -7.32
C ARG A 146 -19.53 -7.33 -8.62
N GLN A 147 -19.00 -6.92 -9.77
CA GLN A 147 -19.56 -7.27 -11.09
C GLN A 147 -19.56 -8.77 -11.37
N ARG A 148 -18.59 -9.53 -10.81
CA ARG A 148 -18.55 -10.99 -10.84
C ARG A 148 -19.45 -11.65 -9.77
N GLY A 149 -20.26 -10.86 -9.04
CA GLY A 149 -21.24 -11.32 -8.07
C GLY A 149 -20.71 -11.54 -6.65
N ALA A 150 -19.49 -11.10 -6.32
CA ALA A 150 -19.00 -11.17 -4.96
C ALA A 150 -19.64 -10.11 -4.04
N ILE A 151 -19.77 -10.43 -2.75
CA ILE A 151 -20.14 -9.50 -1.70
C ILE A 151 -18.83 -8.91 -1.12
N VAL A 152 -18.46 -7.73 -1.60
CA VAL A 152 -17.17 -7.10 -1.30
C VAL A 152 -17.31 -6.07 -0.17
N ASP A 153 -16.65 -6.35 0.95
CA ASP A 153 -16.34 -5.40 2.02
C ASP A 153 -14.87 -4.95 1.92
N GLU A 154 -14.57 -3.81 2.51
CA GLU A 154 -13.25 -3.18 2.46
C GLU A 154 -12.84 -2.76 3.87
N CYS A 155 -11.54 -2.76 4.14
CA CYS A 155 -11.00 -2.27 5.40
C CYS A 155 -9.78 -1.40 5.12
N GLU A 156 -9.89 -0.13 5.50
CA GLU A 156 -8.79 0.81 5.49
C GLU A 156 -7.80 0.50 6.63
N CYS A 157 -6.76 -0.27 6.31
CA CYS A 157 -5.73 -0.69 7.25
C CYS A 157 -4.62 0.35 7.43
N TYR A 158 -4.41 1.24 6.47
CA TYR A 158 -3.42 2.31 6.57
C TYR A 158 -3.89 3.57 5.85
N GLN A 159 -3.24 4.69 6.15
CA GLN A 159 -3.49 5.96 5.48
C GLN A 159 -2.21 6.55 4.93
N ARG A 160 -2.31 7.13 3.75
CA ARG A 160 -1.39 8.12 3.20
C ARG A 160 -1.88 9.48 3.68
N LEU A 161 -1.08 10.13 4.51
CA LEU A 161 -1.31 11.47 5.02
C LEU A 161 -0.32 12.41 4.35
N PHE A 162 -0.78 13.53 3.81
CA PHE A 162 0.14 14.52 3.24
C PHE A 162 0.94 15.21 4.33
N ILE A 163 2.23 15.40 4.09
CA ILE A 163 3.11 16.15 4.97
C ILE A 163 3.00 17.62 4.60
N ASP A 164 2.60 18.44 5.57
CA ASP A 164 2.46 19.87 5.38
C ASP A 164 3.81 20.56 5.52
N TYR A 165 4.44 20.83 4.37
CA TYR A 165 5.66 21.63 4.31
C TYR A 165 5.30 23.11 4.14
N VAL A 166 5.95 23.98 4.93
CA VAL A 166 5.93 25.42 4.68
C VAL A 166 6.56 25.66 3.30
N SER A 167 5.73 26.08 2.34
CA SER A 167 6.10 26.10 0.92
C SER A 167 7.34 26.97 0.64
N GLU A 168 7.42 28.16 1.22
CA GLU A 168 8.58 29.04 0.97
C GLU A 168 9.88 28.44 1.51
N GLU A 169 9.85 27.84 2.70
CA GLU A 169 11.03 27.23 3.32
C GLU A 169 11.47 25.98 2.57
N PHE A 170 10.51 25.14 2.15
CA PHE A 170 10.80 23.95 1.38
C PHE A 170 11.34 24.32 -0.02
N ALA A 171 10.88 25.42 -0.63
CA ALA A 171 11.39 25.93 -1.92
C ALA A 171 12.82 26.40 -1.79
N LEU A 172 13.04 27.25 -0.80
CA LEU A 172 14.34 27.82 -0.53
C LEU A 172 15.35 26.72 -0.20
N LYS A 173 14.95 25.72 0.60
CA LYS A 173 15.80 24.57 0.97
C LYS A 173 16.30 23.82 -0.26
N TRP A 174 15.42 23.43 -1.18
CA TRP A 174 15.83 22.61 -2.35
C TRP A 174 16.51 23.43 -3.44
N LYS A 175 16.16 24.71 -3.58
CA LYS A 175 16.90 25.65 -4.41
C LYS A 175 18.34 25.82 -3.91
N ASN A 176 18.53 26.01 -2.61
CA ASN A 176 19.86 26.16 -1.99
C ASN A 176 20.67 24.86 -2.03
N ALA A 177 20.02 23.70 -1.94
CA ALA A 177 20.65 22.39 -2.11
C ALA A 177 20.99 22.05 -3.58
N GLN A 178 20.64 22.95 -4.52
CA GLN A 178 20.86 22.79 -5.96
C GLN A 178 20.32 21.44 -6.48
N VAL A 179 19.12 21.05 -6.03
CA VAL A 179 18.44 19.82 -6.49
C VAL A 179 18.16 19.93 -7.98
N GLU A 180 18.67 18.97 -8.76
CA GLU A 180 18.49 18.90 -10.22
C GLU A 180 17.49 17.82 -10.61
N TYR A 181 17.32 16.80 -9.77
CA TYR A 181 16.49 15.63 -10.04
C TYR A 181 15.54 15.34 -8.88
N LEU A 182 14.27 15.10 -9.23
CA LEU A 182 13.24 14.64 -8.31
C LEU A 182 12.92 13.17 -8.60
N CYS A 183 12.99 12.31 -7.60
CA CYS A 183 12.58 10.90 -7.72
C CYS A 183 11.31 10.66 -6.90
N GLY A 184 10.18 10.48 -7.59
CA GLY A 184 8.88 10.14 -7.03
C GLY A 184 8.30 8.87 -7.68
N HIS A 185 7.42 8.17 -6.96
CA HIS A 185 6.80 6.92 -7.44
C HIS A 185 5.32 7.08 -7.83
N GLN A 186 4.70 8.25 -7.57
CA GLN A 186 3.27 8.47 -7.80
C GLN A 186 3.02 9.83 -8.47
N CYS A 187 2.28 9.84 -9.58
CA CYS A 187 1.95 11.07 -10.32
C CYS A 187 1.19 12.10 -9.47
N GLU A 188 0.36 11.65 -8.53
CA GLU A 188 -0.37 12.54 -7.59
C GLU A 188 0.59 13.37 -6.73
N MET A 189 1.71 12.78 -6.31
CA MET A 189 2.74 13.46 -5.53
C MET A 189 3.45 14.55 -6.35
N LEU A 190 3.70 14.28 -7.64
CA LEU A 190 4.23 15.26 -8.59
C LEU A 190 3.23 16.39 -8.84
N GLN A 191 1.93 16.09 -8.97
CA GLN A 191 0.90 17.11 -9.16
C GLN A 191 0.78 18.05 -7.97
N GLN A 192 0.92 17.56 -6.74
CA GLN A 192 0.95 18.44 -5.57
C GLN A 192 2.20 19.34 -5.55
N LEU A 193 3.36 18.80 -5.91
CA LEU A 193 4.58 19.58 -6.11
C LEU A 193 4.52 20.54 -7.29
N LEU A 194 3.54 20.43 -8.19
CA LEU A 194 3.36 21.37 -9.32
C LEU A 194 2.19 22.35 -9.09
N SER A 195 1.21 21.97 -8.27
CA SER A 195 0.05 22.82 -7.95
C SER A 195 0.38 23.88 -6.90
N SER A 196 1.37 23.60 -6.07
CA SER A 196 2.09 24.63 -5.35
C SER A 196 3.11 25.26 -6.33
N ARG A 197 3.27 26.58 -6.35
CA ARG A 197 3.97 27.29 -7.46
C ARG A 197 5.51 27.15 -7.38
N TRP A 198 6.06 26.00 -7.77
CA TRP A 198 7.48 25.66 -7.59
C TRP A 198 8.38 25.84 -8.82
N ILE A 199 7.80 26.05 -10.00
CA ILE A 199 8.50 26.31 -11.28
C ILE A 199 7.99 27.65 -11.81
#